data_AF-A0AAW4WDK7-F1
#
_entry.id   AF-A0AAW4WDK7-F1
#
_cell.length_a   1.000
_cell.length_b   1.000
_cell.length_c   1.000
_cell.angle_alpha   90.00
_cell.angle_beta   90.00
_cell.angle_gamma   90.00
#
_symmetry.space_group_name_H-M   'P 1'
#
loop_
_entity.id
_entity.type
_entity.pdbx_description
1 polymer ?
#
loop_
_entity_poly.entity_id
_entity_poly.type
_entity_poly.pdbx_seq_one_letter_code
_entity_poly.pdbx_strand_id
1 'polypeptide(L)' 'MKVELDKTGMVHLVSGTYPSHDMQEALQNRNLGYRENDVWHWDSEELRKLDNPQLYTLYKELRY' A
#
# COMPACT_ATOMS: atom_id res chain seq x y z
N MET A 1 -14.12 19.09 6.61
CA MET A 1 -13.63 18.19 7.69
C MET A 1 -12.41 17.45 7.14
N LYS A 2 -11.19 17.78 7.58
CA LYS A 2 -10.01 16.98 7.23
C LYS A 2 -10.02 15.80 8.18
N VAL A 3 -10.32 14.60 7.68
CA VAL A 3 -10.15 13.38 8.45
C VAL A 3 -8.65 13.12 8.50
N GLU A 4 -8.01 13.43 9.63
CA GLU A 4 -6.65 12.96 9.89
C GLU A 4 -6.74 11.48 10.24
N LEU A 5 -6.40 10.62 9.28
CA LEU A 5 -6.28 9.19 9.53
C LEU A 5 -5.00 8.97 10.32
N ASP A 6 -5.14 8.26 11.44
CA ASP A 6 -4.01 7.71 12.15
C ASP A 6 -3.28 6.68 11.29
N LYS A 7 -2.06 6.31 11.70
CA LYS A 7 -1.18 5.41 10.94
C LYS A 7 -1.85 4.09 10.61
N THR A 8 -2.68 3.56 11.52
CA THR A 8 -3.41 2.31 11.32
C THR A 8 -4.42 2.47 10.19
N GLY A 9 -5.21 3.55 10.22
CA GLY A 9 -6.16 3.89 9.16
C GLY A 9 -5.50 4.04 7.79
N MET A 10 -4.30 4.64 7.72
CA MET A 10 -3.56 4.76 6.46
C MET A 10 -3.08 3.42 5.92
N VAL A 11 -2.56 2.53 6.77
CA VAL A 11 -2.17 1.17 6.35
C VAL A 11 -3.39 0.41 5.82
N HIS A 12 -4.55 0.51 6.48
CA HIS A 12 -5.80 -0.11 6.01
C HIS A 12 -6.27 0.42 4.65
N LEU A 13 -6.09 1.72 4.38
CA LEU A 13 -6.44 2.30 3.08
C LEU A 13 -5.57 1.75 1.95
N VAL A 14 -4.27 1.66 2.18
CA VAL A 14 -3.33 1.10 1.20
C VAL A 14 -3.63 -0.39 1.01
N SER A 15 -3.71 -1.16 2.09
CA SER A 15 -3.88 -2.61 2.01
C SER A 15 -5.26 -3.05 1.50
N GLY A 16 -6.26 -2.17 1.62
CA GLY A 16 -7.58 -2.35 1.02
C GLY A 16 -7.65 -2.04 -0.48
N THR A 17 -6.57 -1.57 -1.10
CA THR A 17 -6.50 -1.24 -2.53
C THR A 17 -5.73 -2.32 -3.29
N TYR A 18 -6.25 -2.75 -4.45
CA TYR A 18 -5.58 -3.75 -5.29
C TYR A 18 -4.72 -3.05 -6.35
N PRO A 19 -3.39 -3.26 -6.37
CA PRO A 19 -2.51 -2.65 -7.37
C PRO A 19 -2.73 -3.23 -8.77
N SER A 20 -2.50 -2.40 -9.79
CA SER A 20 -2.41 -2.84 -11.18
C SER A 20 -1.24 -3.80 -11.38
N HIS A 21 -1.27 -4.58 -12.47
CA HIS A 21 -0.23 -5.58 -12.72
C HIS A 21 1.17 -4.96 -12.82
N ASP A 22 1.29 -3.83 -13.51
CA ASP A 22 2.56 -3.10 -13.66
C ASP A 22 3.09 -2.57 -12.32
N MET A 23 2.19 -2.17 -11.41
CA MET A 23 2.58 -1.71 -10.08
C MET A 23 3.02 -2.85 -9.16
N GLN A 24 2.48 -4.06 -9.32
CA GLN A 24 2.85 -5.21 -8.47
C GLN A 24 4.35 -5.48 -8.51
N GLU A 25 4.97 -5.40 -9.70
CA GLU A 25 6.42 -5.58 -9.83
C GLU A 25 7.20 -4.49 -9.08
N ALA A 26 6.80 -3.22 -9.23
CA ALA A 26 7.44 -2.10 -8.53
C ALA A 26 7.29 -2.21 -7.00
N LEU A 27 6.14 -2.67 -6.52
CA LEU A 27 5.86 -2.85 -5.09
C LEU A 27 6.62 -4.04 -4.50
N GLN A 28 6.76 -5.12 -5.27
CA GLN A 28 7.53 -6.29 -4.88
C GLN A 28 9.02 -5.95 -4.78
N ASN A 29 9.56 -5.17 -5.72
CA ASN A 29 10.94 -4.65 -5.64
C ASN A 29 11.18 -3.74 -4.43
N ARG A 30 10.14 -3.12 -3.89
CA ARG A 30 10.16 -2.31 -2.67
C ARG A 30 9.88 -3.11 -1.40
N ASN A 31 9.71 -4.44 -1.50
CA ASN A 31 9.29 -5.34 -0.42
C ASN A 31 7.98 -4.90 0.26
N LEU A 32 7.07 -4.25 -0.47
CA LEU A 32 5.78 -3.82 0.12
C LEU A 32 4.68 -4.87 0.01
N GLY A 33 4.95 -5.96 -0.72
CA GLY A 33 4.05 -7.07 -0.90
C GLY A 33 4.60 -8.07 -1.89
N TYR A 34 3.83 -9.12 -2.15
CA TYR A 34 4.19 -10.18 -3.06
C TYR A 34 2.95 -10.71 -3.77
N ARG A 35 3.20 -11.40 -4.88
CA ARG A 35 2.16 -12.11 -5.61
C ARG A 35 2.25 -13.61 -5.34
N GLU A 36 1.15 -14.21 -4.93
CA GLU A 36 1.03 -15.65 -4.72
C GLU A 36 -0.25 -16.15 -5.41
N ASN A 37 -0.13 -17.19 -6.25
CA ASN A 37 -1.27 -17.77 -6.98
C ASN A 37 -2.13 -16.73 -7.72
N ASP A 38 -1.48 -15.82 -8.47
CA ASP A 38 -2.08 -14.69 -9.17
C ASP A 38 -2.75 -13.60 -8.31
N VAL A 39 -2.78 -13.76 -6.99
CA VAL A 39 -3.34 -12.80 -6.02
C VAL A 39 -2.24 -11.95 -5.41
N TRP A 40 -2.50 -10.64 -5.27
CA TRP A 40 -1.61 -9.72 -4.58
C TRP A 40 -1.83 -9.74 -3.06
N HIS A 41 -0.73 -9.84 -2.32
CA HIS A 41 -0.69 -9.79 -0.87
C HIS A 41 0.19 -8.63 -0.39
N TRP A 42 -0.38 -7.74 0.43
CA TRP A 42 0.34 -6.65 1.05
C TRP A 42 1.15 -7.13 2.26
N ASP A 43 2.39 -6.67 2.38
CA ASP A 43 3.17 -6.85 3.60
C ASP A 43 2.79 -5.75 4.61
N SER A 44 1.95 -6.14 5.59
CA SER A 44 1.47 -5.21 6.60
C SER A 44 2.56 -4.72 7.56
N GLU A 45 3.64 -5.48 7.75
CA GLU A 45 4.75 -5.06 8.60
C GLU A 45 5.60 -4.00 7.90
N GLU A 46 5.90 -4.20 6.61
CA GLU A 46 6.64 -3.23 5.81
C GLU A 46 5.83 -1.95 5.58
N LEU A 47 4.53 -2.05 5.32
CA LEU A 47 3.64 -0.87 5.24
C LEU A 47 3.64 -0.08 6.55
N ARG A 48 3.70 -0.73 7.72
CA ARG A 48 3.78 -0.05 9.02
C ARG A 48 5.13 0.64 9.25
N LYS A 49 6.16 0.38 8.46
CA LYS A 49 7.43 1.14 8.55
C LYS A 49 7.35 2.49 7.85
N LEU A 50 6.45 2.62 6.87
CA LEU A 50 6.20 3.89 6.17
C LEU A 50 5.56 4.93 7.10
N ASP A 51 5.88 6.20 6.87
CA ASP A 51 5.20 7.31 7.51
C ASP A 51 3.87 7.65 6.81
N ASN A 52 3.03 8.47 7.45
CA ASN A 52 1.72 8.84 6.90
C ASN A 52 1.81 9.53 5.53
N PRO A 53 2.74 10.48 5.29
CA PRO A 53 2.94 11.06 3.96
C PRO A 53 3.29 10.02 2.87
N GLN A 54 4.16 9.06 3.18
CA GLN A 54 4.53 7.98 2.27
C GLN A 54 3.34 7.06 1.97
N LEU A 55 2.58 6.65 3.00
CA LEU A 55 1.38 5.84 2.84
C LEU A 55 0.32 6.56 2.00
N TYR A 56 0.14 7.87 2.21
CA TYR A 56 -0.81 8.66 1.43
C TYR A 56 -0.38 8.83 -0.03
N THR A 57 0.92 8.99 -0.29
CA THR A 57 1.47 9.04 -1.65
C THR A 57 1.27 7.71 -2.35
N LEU A 58 1.62 6.60 -1.69
CA LEU A 58 1.41 5.25 -2.19
C LEU A 58 -0.07 4.98 -2.50
N TYR A 59 -0.98 5.37 -1.61
CA TYR A 59 -2.43 5.23 -1.86
C TYR A 59 -2.88 6.00 -3.11
N LYS A 60 -2.33 7.19 -3.39
CA LYS A 60 -2.63 7.92 -4.62
C LYS A 60 -2.09 7.18 -5.83
N GLU A 61 -0.84 6.74 -5.79
CA GLU A 61 -0.23 5.97 -6.88
C GLU A 61 -1.11 4.76 -7.24
N LEU A 62 -1.62 4.03 -6.24
CA LEU A 62 -2.50 2.87 -6.46
C LEU A 62 -3.87 3.18 -7.10
N ARG A 63 -4.31 4.44 -7.07
CA ARG A 63 -5.64 4.88 -7.54
C ARG A 63 -5.60 5.51 -8.93
N TYR A 64 -4.42 5.88 -9.43
CA TYR A 64 -4.21 6.55 -10.72
C TYR A 64 -3.51 5.64 -11.70
#